data_AF-K1RWZ0-F1
#
_entry.id   AF-K1RWZ0-F1
#
_cell.length_a   1.000
_cell.length_b   1.000
_cell.length_c   1.000
_cell.angle_alpha   90.00
_cell.angle_beta   90.00
_cell.angle_gamma   90.00
#
_symmetry.space_group_name_H-M   'P 1'
#
loop_
_entity.id
_entity.type
_entity.pdbx_description
1 polymer ?
#
loop_
_entity_poly.entity_id
_entity_poly.type
_entity_poly.pdbx_seq_one_letter_code
_entity_poly.pdbx_strand_id
1 'polypeptide(L)'
;MNSVKKILLYNIMYQILILILPLITAPYISRVIGAEGQGIFSYTYSIAQYFVLFAMLGLNNYGNRTIAKNKKDKEQLSKTFWAIYFMQIITSCIIIIFYIFYIIFFVKEYKIYATIQLLYVISAIFQFIWDNLFKRTGQPARGYQRHVV
;
A
#
# COMPACT_ATOMS: atom_id res chain seq x y z
N MET A 1 14.38 -20.65 -22.97
CA MET A 1 15.21 -19.84 -22.03
C MET A 1 15.03 -18.31 -22.16
N ASN A 2 14.09 -17.78 -22.96
CA ASN A 2 13.92 -16.32 -23.16
C ASN A 2 12.84 -15.65 -22.30
N SER A 3 12.06 -16.40 -21.52
CA SER A 3 10.98 -15.86 -20.69
C SER A 3 11.48 -15.16 -19.43
N VAL A 4 12.51 -15.69 -18.76
CA VAL A 4 13.03 -15.13 -17.50
C VAL A 4 13.77 -13.80 -17.74
N LYS A 5 14.65 -13.73 -18.75
CA LYS A 5 15.36 -12.49 -19.11
C LYS A 5 14.39 -11.37 -19.49
N LYS A 6 13.32 -11.68 -20.23
CA LYS A 6 12.29 -10.70 -20.63
C LYS A 6 11.51 -10.16 -19.42
N ILE A 7 11.09 -11.03 -18.49
CA ILE A 7 10.41 -10.62 -17.24
C ILE A 7 11.32 -9.73 -16.39
N LEU A 8 12.59 -10.09 -16.29
CA LEU A 8 13.57 -9.33 -15.52
C LEU A 8 13.84 -7.96 -16.14
N LEU A 9 13.96 -7.88 -17.47
CA LEU A 9 14.09 -6.61 -18.19
C LEU A 9 12.87 -5.70 -17.99
N TYR A 10 11.64 -6.25 -18.06
CA TYR A 10 10.43 -5.48 -17.79
C TYR A 10 10.38 -4.92 -16.36
N ASN A 11 10.75 -5.72 -15.35
CA ASN A 11 10.79 -5.26 -13.96
C ASN A 11 11.82 -4.14 -13.76
N ILE A 12 13.00 -4.25 -14.40
CA ILE A 12 14.03 -3.21 -14.33
C ILE A 12 13.53 -1.92 -14.98
N MET A 13 12.95 -1.99 -16.19
CA MET A 13 12.41 -0.80 -16.86
C MET A 13 11.27 -0.16 -16.06
N TYR A 14 10.41 -0.98 -15.46
CA TYR A 14 9.35 -0.51 -14.56
C TYR A 14 9.91 0.22 -13.33
N GLN A 15 10.95 -0.34 -12.70
CA GLN A 15 11.60 0.28 -11.55
C GLN A 15 12.29 1.60 -11.92
N ILE A 16 12.92 1.66 -13.09
CA ILE A 16 13.51 2.89 -13.63
C ILE A 16 12.42 3.95 -13.84
N LEU A 17 11.27 3.59 -14.41
CA LEU A 17 10.16 4.52 -14.61
C LEU A 17 9.65 5.09 -13.28
N ILE A 18 9.47 4.24 -12.27
CA ILE A 18 9.08 4.67 -10.92
C ILE A 18 10.11 5.65 -10.32
N LEU A 19 11.39 5.50 -10.64
CA LEU A 19 12.44 6.38 -10.14
C LEU A 19 12.52 7.71 -10.89
N ILE A 20 12.33 7.71 -12.22
CA ILE A 20 12.40 8.93 -13.04
C ILE A 20 11.19 9.84 -12.79
N LEU A 21 10.01 9.29 -12.56
CA LEU A 21 8.79 10.07 -12.30
C LEU A 21 8.95 11.11 -11.18
N PRO A 22 9.35 10.76 -9.94
CA PRO A 22 9.55 11.72 -8.86
C PRO A 22 10.69 12.70 -9.13
N LEU A 23 11.74 12.31 -9.88
CA LEU A 23 12.81 13.23 -10.27
C LEU A 23 12.32 14.39 -11.16
N ILE A 24 11.31 14.16 -11.99
CA ILE A 24 10.70 15.18 -12.84
C ILE A 24 9.57 15.92 -12.11
N THR A 25 8.73 15.21 -11.35
CA THR A 25 7.57 15.82 -10.69
C THR A 25 7.95 16.59 -9.43
N ALA A 26 8.96 16.17 -8.65
CA ALA A 26 9.39 16.88 -7.46
C ALA A 26 9.82 18.35 -7.72
N PRO A 27 10.67 18.66 -8.71
CA PRO A 27 11.02 20.06 -8.99
C PRO A 27 9.83 20.87 -9.51
N TYR A 28 8.89 20.24 -10.22
CA TYR A 28 7.66 20.90 -10.66
C TYR A 28 6.77 21.27 -9.48
N ILE A 29 6.48 20.32 -8.60
CA ILE A 29 5.67 20.52 -7.39
C ILE A 29 6.33 21.58 -6.50
N SER A 30 7.65 21.52 -6.33
CA SER A 30 8.41 22.50 -5.55
C SER A 30 8.32 23.92 -6.10
N ARG A 31 8.16 24.11 -7.42
CA ARG A 31 7.99 25.44 -8.03
C ARG A 31 6.57 25.98 -7.87
N VAL A 32 5.56 25.12 -7.88
CA VAL A 32 4.14 25.54 -7.80
C VAL A 32 3.71 25.76 -6.35
N ILE A 33 4.10 24.86 -5.44
CA ILE A 33 3.71 24.89 -4.02
C ILE A 33 4.67 25.74 -3.18
N GLY A 34 5.89 25.96 -3.68
CA GLY A 34 6.96 26.63 -2.94
C GLY A 34 7.56 25.76 -1.84
N ALA A 35 8.69 26.20 -1.28
CA ALA A 35 9.43 25.44 -0.26
C ALA A 35 8.64 25.29 1.06
N GLU A 36 7.89 26.33 1.47
CA GLU A 36 7.11 26.32 2.71
C GLU A 36 5.94 25.34 2.64
N GLY A 37 5.15 25.38 1.56
CA GLY A 37 4.03 24.47 1.38
C GLY A 37 4.46 23.01 1.25
N GLN A 38 5.61 22.74 0.62
CA GLN A 38 6.20 21.40 0.55
C GLN A 38 6.63 20.90 1.94
N GLY A 39 7.16 21.77 2.80
CA GLY A 39 7.53 21.43 4.18
C GLY A 39 6.32 21.03 5.02
N ILE A 40 5.26 21.84 5.00
CA ILE A 40 4.01 21.57 5.72
C ILE A 40 3.35 20.28 5.21
N PHE A 41 3.31 20.09 3.89
CA PHE A 41 2.81 18.85 3.30
C PHE A 41 3.61 17.64 3.78
N SER A 42 4.95 17.70 3.72
CA SER A 42 5.81 16.59 4.11
C SER A 42 5.68 16.26 5.60
N TYR A 43 5.54 17.28 6.46
CA TYR A 43 5.29 17.10 7.90
C TYR A 43 3.96 16.40 8.17
N THR A 44 2.85 16.94 7.64
CA THR A 44 1.51 16.35 7.83
C THR A 44 1.39 14.97 7.19
N TYR A 45 2.03 14.76 6.03
CA TYR A 45 2.12 13.47 5.36
C TYR A 45 2.86 12.43 6.20
N SER A 46 4.00 12.78 6.78
CA SER A 46 4.78 11.86 7.63
C SER A 46 3.96 11.36 8.81
N ILE A 47 3.19 12.25 9.44
CA ILE A 47 2.28 11.88 10.54
C ILE A 47 1.20 10.92 10.03
N ALA A 48 0.51 11.26 8.95
CA ALA A 48 -0.50 10.39 8.35
C ALA A 48 0.06 9.03 7.93
N GLN A 49 1.30 9.00 7.41
CA GLN A 49 2.00 7.79 7.02
C GLN A 49 2.25 6.86 8.22
N TYR A 50 2.55 7.38 9.41
CA TYR A 50 2.65 6.53 10.60
C TYR A 50 1.33 5.82 10.90
N PHE A 51 0.19 6.51 10.81
CA PHE A 51 -1.12 5.88 10.98
C PHE A 51 -1.36 4.80 9.91
N VAL A 52 -1.07 5.09 8.64
CA VAL A 52 -1.18 4.09 7.56
C VAL A 52 -0.30 2.86 7.84
N LEU A 53 0.94 3.05 8.32
CA LEU A 53 1.82 1.95 8.68
C LEU A 53 1.21 1.07 9.79
N PHE A 54 0.60 1.67 10.81
CA PHE A 54 -0.13 0.91 11.84
C PHE A 54 -1.32 0.15 11.25
N ALA A 55 -2.09 0.76 10.36
CA ALA A 55 -3.21 0.10 9.68
C ALA A 55 -2.74 -1.10 8.83
N MET A 56 -1.54 -1.03 8.23
CA MET A 56 -0.99 -2.10 7.38
C MET A 56 -0.22 -3.18 8.15
N LEU A 57 0.10 -2.96 9.43
CA LEU A 57 0.98 -3.82 10.21
C LEU A 57 0.38 -5.21 10.46
N GLY A 58 -0.92 -5.28 10.71
CA GLY A 58 -1.66 -6.54 10.89
C GLY A 58 -1.61 -7.44 9.64
N LEU A 59 -1.70 -6.84 8.45
CA LEU A 59 -1.64 -7.57 7.18
C LEU A 59 -0.26 -8.07 6.81
N ASN A 60 0.75 -7.22 6.95
CA ASN A 60 2.09 -7.55 6.51
C ASN A 60 2.64 -8.76 7.25
N ASN A 61 2.30 -8.89 8.54
CA ASN A 61 2.71 -10.01 9.39
C ASN A 61 1.80 -11.24 9.27
N TYR A 62 0.47 -11.07 9.33
CA TYR A 62 -0.45 -12.21 9.39
C TYR A 62 -1.03 -12.59 8.03
N GLY A 63 -1.44 -11.61 7.24
CA GLY A 63 -2.14 -11.82 5.96
C GLY A 63 -1.24 -12.49 4.92
N ASN A 64 -0.05 -11.93 4.68
CA ASN A 64 0.89 -12.47 3.69
C ASN A 64 1.31 -13.92 4.00
N ARG A 65 1.56 -14.24 5.28
CA ARG A 65 1.98 -15.58 5.72
C ARG A 65 0.88 -16.61 5.54
N THR A 66 -0.36 -16.25 5.85
CA THR A 66 -1.50 -17.18 5.79
C THR A 66 -1.91 -17.46 4.34
N ILE A 67 -1.88 -16.45 3.46
CA ILE A 67 -2.10 -16.60 2.02
C ILE A 67 -1.03 -17.51 1.38
N ALA A 68 0.24 -17.36 1.78
CA ALA A 68 1.32 -18.20 1.28
C ALA A 68 1.16 -19.69 1.68
N LYS A 69 0.65 -19.96 2.88
CA LYS A 69 0.41 -21.34 3.37
C LYS A 69 -0.72 -22.05 2.64
N ASN A 70 -1.83 -21.36 2.38
CA ASN A 70 -3.05 -21.98 1.83
C ASN A 70 -3.14 -21.91 0.29
N LYS A 71 -2.02 -21.68 -0.39
CA LYS A 71 -1.97 -21.43 -1.85
C LYS A 71 -2.39 -22.63 -2.71
N LYS A 72 -2.39 -23.84 -2.15
CA LYS A 72 -2.67 -25.09 -2.89
C LYS A 72 -4.16 -25.34 -3.13
N ASP A 73 -5.04 -24.78 -2.30
CA ASP A 73 -6.48 -24.96 -2.39
C ASP A 73 -7.15 -23.61 -2.69
N LYS A 74 -7.79 -23.49 -3.86
CA LYS A 74 -8.43 -22.24 -4.30
C LYS A 74 -9.63 -21.85 -3.44
N GLU A 75 -10.37 -22.82 -2.91
CA GLU A 75 -11.55 -22.57 -2.10
C GLU A 75 -11.14 -22.08 -0.71
N GLN A 76 -10.19 -22.77 -0.10
CA GLN A 76 -9.64 -22.39 1.20
C GLN A 76 -8.88 -21.06 1.13
N LEU A 77 -8.19 -20.78 0.02
CA LEU A 77 -7.54 -19.50 -0.24
C LEU A 77 -8.55 -18.34 -0.30
N SER A 78 -9.68 -18.52 -0.98
CA SER A 78 -10.72 -17.50 -1.09
C SER A 78 -11.32 -17.18 0.27
N LYS A 79 -11.66 -18.21 1.06
CA LYS A 79 -12.19 -18.04 2.43
C LYS A 79 -11.21 -17.32 3.34
N THR A 80 -9.94 -17.71 3.30
CA THR A 80 -8.86 -17.08 4.06
C THR A 80 -8.67 -15.61 3.66
N PHE A 81 -8.72 -15.33 2.35
CA PHE A 81 -8.59 -13.97 1.82
C PHE A 81 -9.68 -13.05 2.33
N TRP A 82 -10.95 -13.48 2.29
CA TRP A 82 -12.07 -12.68 2.80
C TRP A 82 -11.98 -12.44 4.31
N ALA A 83 -11.53 -13.43 5.09
CA ALA A 83 -11.30 -13.27 6.52
C ALA A 83 -10.21 -12.22 6.82
N ILE A 84 -9.09 -12.27 6.10
CA ILE A 84 -7.99 -11.29 6.24
C ILE A 84 -8.45 -9.91 5.79
N TYR A 85 -9.21 -9.82 4.71
CA TYR A 85 -9.73 -8.55 4.20
C TYR A 85 -10.67 -7.89 5.20
N PHE A 86 -11.57 -8.66 5.81
CA PHE A 86 -12.47 -8.14 6.84
C PHE A 86 -11.71 -7.66 8.08
N MET A 87 -10.70 -8.42 8.51
CA MET A 87 -9.81 -8.00 9.60
C MET A 87 -9.07 -6.70 9.25
N GLN A 88 -8.64 -6.54 7.99
CA GLN A 88 -8.02 -5.30 7.55
C GLN A 88 -8.97 -4.12 7.60
N ILE A 89 -10.20 -4.28 7.11
CA ILE A 89 -11.20 -3.20 7.14
C ILE A 89 -11.41 -2.74 8.57
N ILE A 90 -11.58 -3.68 9.52
CA ILE A 90 -11.77 -3.33 10.94
C ILE A 90 -10.56 -2.56 11.46
N THR A 91 -9.34 -3.05 11.21
CA THR A 91 -8.10 -2.41 11.70
C THR A 91 -7.94 -1.01 11.10
N SER A 92 -8.16 -0.85 9.79
CA SER A 92 -8.13 0.44 9.11
C SER A 92 -9.18 1.40 9.65
N CYS A 93 -10.41 0.94 9.90
CA CYS A 93 -11.47 1.77 10.48
C CYS A 93 -11.08 2.29 11.87
N ILE A 94 -10.51 1.43 12.73
CA ILE A 94 -10.01 1.83 14.05
C ILE A 94 -8.95 2.93 13.92
N ILE A 95 -8.01 2.76 12.99
CA ILE A 95 -6.94 3.74 12.76
C ILE A 95 -7.48 5.06 12.17
N ILE A 96 -8.46 5.02 11.28
CA ILE A 96 -9.12 6.21 10.75
C ILE A 96 -9.79 6.99 11.89
N ILE A 97 -10.48 6.30 12.81
CA ILE A 97 -11.10 6.94 13.98
C ILE A 97 -10.03 7.61 14.86
N PHE A 98 -8.91 6.93 15.13
CA PHE A 98 -7.80 7.54 15.88
C PHE A 98 -7.19 8.75 15.15
N TYR A 99 -7.10 8.71 13.83
CA TYR A 99 -6.60 9.83 13.04
C TYR A 99 -7.56 11.03 13.06
N ILE A 100 -8.88 10.79 12.99
CA ILE A 100 -9.89 11.84 13.17
C ILE A 100 -9.78 12.46 14.57
N PHE A 101 -9.62 11.64 15.61
CA PHE A 101 -9.39 12.11 16.97
C PHE A 101 -8.13 12.98 17.05
N TYR A 102 -7.03 12.54 16.44
CA TYR A 102 -5.80 13.31 16.33
C TYR A 102 -6.04 14.69 15.67
N ILE A 103 -6.77 14.76 14.56
CA ILE A 103 -7.10 16.02 13.88
C ILE A 103 -7.90 16.97 14.78
N ILE A 104 -8.86 16.45 15.55
CA ILE A 104 -9.74 17.29 16.36
C ILE A 104 -9.02 17.85 17.59
N PHE A 105 -8.21 17.03 18.28
CA PHE A 105 -7.65 17.38 19.58
C PHE A 105 -6.21 17.92 19.53
N PHE A 106 -5.38 17.45 18.60
CA PHE A 106 -3.95 17.75 18.57
C PHE A 106 -3.54 18.72 17.45
N VAL A 107 -4.29 18.77 16.35
CA VAL A 107 -3.95 19.63 15.21
C VAL A 107 -4.54 21.03 15.40
N LYS A 108 -3.69 21.97 15.87
CA LYS A 108 -4.02 23.40 15.97
C LYS A 108 -3.63 24.18 14.71
N GLU A 109 -2.50 23.85 14.11
CA GLU A 109 -1.97 24.47 12.89
C GLU A 109 -2.12 23.52 11.69
N TYR A 110 -2.28 24.08 10.48
CA TYR A 110 -2.36 23.30 9.22
C TYR A 110 -3.48 22.26 9.15
N LYS A 111 -4.61 22.51 9.84
CA LYS A 111 -5.77 21.61 9.89
C LYS A 111 -6.29 21.21 8.51
N ILE A 112 -6.25 22.12 7.54
CA ILE A 112 -6.63 21.86 6.13
C ILE A 112 -5.75 20.77 5.53
N TYR A 113 -4.42 20.87 5.66
CA TYR A 113 -3.48 19.84 5.18
C TYR A 113 -3.73 18.49 5.86
N ALA A 114 -3.89 18.46 7.19
CA ALA A 114 -4.17 17.23 7.93
C ALA A 114 -5.50 16.57 7.49
N THR A 115 -6.50 17.39 7.14
CA THR A 115 -7.81 16.92 6.65
C THR A 115 -7.69 16.35 5.24
N ILE A 116 -6.89 16.95 4.36
CA ILE A 116 -6.58 16.36 3.05
C ILE A 116 -5.87 15.01 3.22
N GLN A 117 -4.94 14.91 4.16
CA GLN A 117 -4.26 13.64 4.47
C GLN A 117 -5.18 12.57 5.04
N LEU A 118 -6.39 12.90 5.52
CA LEU A 118 -7.40 11.89 5.88
C LEU A 118 -7.75 11.01 4.68
N LEU A 119 -7.83 11.59 3.47
CA LEU A 119 -8.05 10.83 2.24
C LEU A 119 -6.92 9.84 1.99
N TYR A 120 -5.68 10.22 2.30
CA TYR A 120 -4.53 9.32 2.23
C TYR A 120 -4.64 8.18 3.25
N VAL A 121 -5.04 8.45 4.50
CA VAL A 121 -5.27 7.41 5.51
C VAL A 121 -6.40 6.45 5.09
N ILE A 122 -7.49 6.97 4.52
CA ILE A 122 -8.61 6.14 4.01
C ILE A 122 -8.15 5.25 2.84
N SER A 123 -7.23 5.75 2.01
CA SER A 123 -6.69 5.01 0.86
C SER A 123 -5.99 3.70 1.27
N ALA A 124 -5.55 3.58 2.53
CA ALA A 124 -4.94 2.36 3.07
C ALA A 124 -5.86 1.13 2.96
N ILE A 125 -7.19 1.30 2.98
CA ILE A 125 -8.16 0.21 2.76
C ILE A 125 -8.05 -0.34 1.34
N PHE A 126 -7.99 0.56 0.36
CA PHE A 126 -7.90 0.21 -1.06
C PHE A 126 -6.53 -0.36 -1.43
N GLN A 127 -5.47 0.11 -0.77
CA GLN A 127 -4.10 -0.33 -1.03
C GLN A 127 -3.94 -1.84 -0.82
N PHE A 128 -4.62 -2.41 0.18
CA PHE A 128 -4.65 -3.86 0.39
C PHE A 128 -5.27 -4.63 -0.80
N ILE A 129 -6.41 -4.15 -1.30
CA ILE A 129 -7.14 -4.81 -2.40
C ILE A 129 -6.24 -4.83 -3.62
N TRP A 130 -5.65 -3.69 -3.95
CA TRP A 130 -4.79 -3.54 -5.12
C TRP A 130 -3.57 -4.45 -5.05
N ASP A 131 -2.83 -4.42 -3.94
CA ASP A 131 -1.60 -5.23 -3.78
C ASP A 131 -1.87 -6.73 -3.88
N ASN A 132 -2.98 -7.21 -3.29
CA ASN A 132 -3.30 -8.63 -3.33
C ASN A 132 -3.95 -9.05 -4.65
N LEU A 133 -4.76 -8.19 -5.27
CA LEU A 133 -5.30 -8.44 -6.60
C LEU A 133 -4.18 -8.53 -7.63
N PHE A 134 -3.20 -7.63 -7.59
CA PHE A 134 -2.05 -7.65 -8.49
C PHE A 134 -1.17 -8.89 -8.30
N LYS A 135 -0.96 -9.32 -7.04
CA LYS A 135 -0.30 -10.61 -6.74
C LYS A 135 -1.09 -11.81 -7.28
N ARG A 136 -2.40 -11.69 -7.48
CA ARG A 136 -3.28 -12.74 -7.98
C ARG A 136 -3.37 -12.75 -9.51
N THR A 137 -3.33 -11.59 -10.16
CA THR A 137 -3.36 -11.44 -11.63
C THR A 137 -1.98 -11.54 -12.28
N GLY A 138 -0.93 -11.08 -11.60
CA GLY A 138 0.46 -11.08 -12.07
C GLY A 138 1.24 -12.37 -11.79
N GLN A 139 0.63 -13.38 -11.16
CA GLN A 139 1.21 -14.73 -11.16
C GLN A 139 0.82 -15.42 -12.46
N PRO A 140 1.74 -15.56 -13.44
CA PRO A 140 1.51 -16.54 -14.50
C PRO A 140 1.27 -17.86 -13.77
N ALA A 141 0.19 -18.55 -14.15
CA ALA A 141 -0.13 -19.86 -13.65
C ALA A 141 1.14 -20.74 -13.77
N ARG A 142 1.92 -20.85 -12.70
CA ARG A 142 2.88 -21.94 -12.52
C ARG A 142 2.06 -23.19 -12.22
N GLY A 143 1.30 -23.63 -13.23
CA GLY A 143 1.22 -25.05 -13.47
C GLY A 143 2.65 -25.53 -13.70
N TYR A 144 2.96 -26.69 -13.14
CA TYR A 144 4.27 -27.35 -13.21
C TYR A 144 5.24 -27.03 -12.05
N GLN A 145 4.85 -27.39 -10.83
CA GLN A 145 5.71 -28.26 -9.99
C GLN A 145 4.81 -29.30 -9.30
N ARG A 146 4.32 -30.23 -10.12
CA ARG A 146 3.99 -31.59 -9.67
C ARG A 146 5.30 -32.38 -9.72
N HIS A 147 5.57 -33.12 -8.65
CA HIS A 147 6.50 -34.25 -8.57
C HIS A 147 7.94 -34.02 -9.05
N VAL A 148 8.85 -33.78 -8.11
CA VAL A 148 9.99 -34.68 -7.93
C VAL A 148 10.36 -34.69 -6.44
N VAL A 149 10.45 -35.91 -5.92
CA VAL A 149 11.06 -36.41 -4.68
C VAL A 149 11.77 -35.39 -3.79
#